data_AF-A0A6Q2XM43-F1
#
_entry.id   AF-A0A6Q2XM43-F1
#
_cell.length_a   1.000
_cell.length_b   1.000
_cell.length_c   1.000
_cell.angle_alpha   90.00
_cell.angle_beta   90.00
_cell.angle_gamma   90.00
#
_symmetry.space_group_name_H-M   'P 1'
#
loop_
_entity.id
_entity.type
_entity.pdbx_description
1 polymer ?
#
loop_
_entity_poly.entity_id
_entity_poly.type
_entity_poly.pdbx_seq_one_letter_code
_entity_poly.pdbx_strand_id
1 'polypeptide(L)'
;MATPRTENLGPVVMGLNKQNGQLRGPPKSPSPQSGPLHLVDFYIVFRYSIYSLLPFGRFGDDWKKCLQLPPKDTRVRTSDVTSTKGNEFEDYCLKRELLMGIFEMGWEKPSPIQEESIPIALSGRDILARAKNGTGKSGAYLIPMLERIDLKKDYIQAIVMVPTRELALQVSQISIQISKHLGGVKVMATTGGTNLRDDIMRLDETVHVVIATPGRILDLIKKGVAKVDRVQMMVMDEVSNHFKMVSLPLCFPYQQAKHLQKPYEINLMEELTLKGITQYYAYVTERQKVHCLNTLFSRLQINQSIIFCNSTQRVELLAKKITQLGYSCFYIHAKMMQEYRNRVFHDFRNGLCRNLVCTDLFTRGIDIQAVNVVINFDFPKNAETYLHRIGRSGRFGHLGLAINLITSEDRFNLKSIEDQLVTDIKPIPGSIDKSLYVAEFHTANPNCEVDEELKETGHQQGEL
;
A
#
# COMPACT_ATOMS: atom_id res chain seq x y z
N MET A 1 -12.99 53.52 55.55
CA MET A 1 -13.08 52.06 55.80
C MET A 1 -12.10 51.37 54.87
N ALA A 2 -11.51 50.25 55.31
CA ALA A 2 -10.20 49.78 54.82
C ALA A 2 -10.27 48.61 53.83
N THR A 3 -9.22 48.49 53.00
CA THR A 3 -8.70 47.24 52.43
C THR A 3 -7.63 46.65 53.38
N PRO A 4 -7.50 45.32 53.49
CA PRO A 4 -6.39 44.58 52.83
C PRO A 4 -6.87 43.24 52.21
N ARG A 5 -6.19 42.49 51.31
CA ARG A 5 -4.78 42.07 51.08
C ARG A 5 -4.37 40.74 51.79
N THR A 6 -4.03 39.73 50.96
CA THR A 6 -2.98 38.67 51.07
C THR A 6 -2.47 38.17 52.42
N GLU A 7 -2.46 36.84 52.63
CA GLU A 7 -1.37 35.95 53.15
C GLU A 7 -1.93 34.53 53.41
N ASN A 8 -1.31 33.35 53.22
CA ASN A 8 0.01 32.88 52.73
C ASN A 8 1.25 32.91 53.64
N LEU A 9 1.49 31.85 54.44
CA LEU A 9 2.80 31.40 54.99
C LEU A 9 2.73 29.97 55.61
N GLY A 10 3.82 29.20 55.55
CA GLY A 10 4.04 27.96 56.35
C GLY A 10 4.70 28.29 57.71
N PRO A 11 5.55 27.43 58.34
CA PRO A 11 5.98 26.07 57.96
C PRO A 11 5.85 25.04 59.11
N VAL A 12 6.07 23.74 58.83
CA VAL A 12 6.52 22.77 59.86
C VAL A 12 7.62 21.87 59.30
N VAL A 13 8.76 21.84 60.00
CA VAL A 13 9.89 20.94 59.75
C VAL A 13 10.05 20.03 60.97
N MET A 14 10.18 18.72 60.75
CA MET A 14 11.01 17.73 61.46
C MET A 14 10.38 16.34 61.38
N GLY A 15 11.20 15.33 61.09
CA GLY A 15 10.75 13.94 60.90
C GLY A 15 11.88 13.07 60.36
N LEU A 16 12.95 12.94 61.13
CA LEU A 16 14.13 12.13 60.78
C LEU A 16 13.76 10.67 60.54
N ASN A 17 14.33 10.06 59.50
CA ASN A 17 14.98 8.78 59.72
C ASN A 17 16.23 8.63 58.83
N LYS A 18 17.40 8.48 59.46
CA LYS A 18 18.67 8.19 58.80
C LYS A 18 18.89 6.68 58.86
N GLN A 19 19.12 6.04 57.72
CA GLN A 19 20.14 4.99 57.61
C GLN A 19 20.52 4.74 56.14
N ASN A 20 21.79 4.37 55.95
CA ASN A 20 22.42 3.97 54.68
C ASN A 20 22.56 5.08 53.63
N GLY A 21 23.66 5.83 53.74
CA GLY A 21 24.09 6.78 52.71
C GLY A 21 24.72 6.08 51.50
N GLN A 22 24.18 6.33 50.32
CA GLN A 22 24.90 6.27 49.05
C GLN A 22 24.44 7.46 48.19
N LEU A 23 25.42 8.21 47.67
CA LEU A 23 25.18 9.39 46.84
C LEU A 23 24.57 8.97 45.50
N ARG A 24 23.27 9.24 45.29
CA ARG A 24 22.68 9.22 43.95
C ARG A 24 22.89 10.57 43.28
N GLY A 25 23.49 10.56 42.09
CA GLY A 25 23.58 11.75 41.23
C GLY A 25 22.21 12.24 40.75
N PRO A 26 22.16 13.41 40.08
CA PRO A 26 20.91 14.03 39.68
C PRO A 26 20.08 13.13 38.75
N PRO A 27 18.74 13.19 38.80
CA PRO A 27 17.89 12.39 37.94
C PRO A 27 18.13 12.77 36.48
N LYS A 28 18.51 11.78 35.66
CA LYS A 28 18.58 11.96 34.20
C LYS A 28 17.21 12.39 33.69
N SER A 29 17.19 13.41 32.85
CA SER A 29 16.01 13.79 32.07
C SER A 29 15.52 12.61 31.23
N PRO A 30 14.20 12.50 30.98
CA PRO A 30 13.69 11.47 30.08
C PRO A 30 14.19 11.77 28.67
N SER A 31 15.08 10.92 28.17
CA SER A 31 15.44 10.94 26.76
C SER A 31 14.23 10.52 25.92
N PRO A 32 13.92 11.21 24.81
CA PRO A 32 12.90 10.73 23.89
C PRO A 32 13.41 9.46 23.23
N GLN A 33 12.87 8.30 23.64
CA GLN A 33 13.09 7.04 22.95
C GLN A 33 12.33 7.06 21.62
N SER A 34 12.94 7.68 20.61
CA SER A 34 12.58 7.51 19.21
C SER A 34 12.97 6.09 18.76
N GLY A 35 12.13 5.12 19.10
CA GLY A 35 12.22 3.79 18.49
C GLY A 35 11.95 3.87 16.98
N PRO A 36 12.60 3.03 16.15
CA PRO A 36 12.41 3.08 14.71
C PRO A 36 10.96 2.74 14.33
N LEU A 37 10.47 3.33 13.24
CA LEU A 37 9.14 3.06 12.69
C LEU A 37 9.06 1.62 12.14
N HIS A 38 8.68 0.67 13.00
CA HIS A 38 8.40 -0.71 12.60
C HIS A 38 7.09 -0.80 11.79
N LEU A 39 7.05 -0.31 10.56
CA LEU A 39 5.96 -0.69 9.64
C LEU A 39 6.15 -2.15 9.21
N VAL A 40 5.04 -2.90 9.14
CA VAL A 40 4.96 -4.24 8.57
C VAL A 40 3.92 -4.20 7.46
N ASP A 41 4.23 -4.80 6.32
CA ASP A 41 3.35 -4.74 5.16
C ASP A 41 2.33 -5.87 5.16
N PHE A 42 2.77 -7.12 5.36
CA PHE A 42 1.84 -8.23 5.54
C PHE A 42 2.32 -9.34 6.48
N TYR A 43 1.35 -10.10 6.99
CA TYR A 43 1.53 -11.34 7.74
C TYR A 43 0.86 -12.49 7.01
N ILE A 44 1.46 -13.67 7.05
CA ILE A 44 0.78 -14.95 6.77
C ILE A 44 0.87 -15.81 8.03
N VAL A 45 -0.28 -16.28 8.52
CA VAL A 45 -0.42 -17.11 9.71
C VAL A 45 -1.07 -18.44 9.34
N PHE A 46 -0.44 -19.55 9.69
CA PHE A 46 -0.96 -20.90 9.53
C PHE A 46 -1.52 -21.44 10.84
N ARG A 47 -2.75 -21.97 10.81
CA ARG A 47 -3.38 -22.55 12.02
C ARG A 47 -3.00 -24.00 12.30
N TYR A 48 -2.58 -24.75 11.28
CA TYR A 48 -2.22 -26.16 11.40
C TYR A 48 -1.07 -26.52 10.45
N SER A 49 -0.02 -27.14 11.00
CA SER A 49 1.04 -27.75 10.19
C SER A 49 0.58 -29.09 9.65
N ILE A 50 0.45 -29.21 8.33
CA ILE A 50 0.11 -30.45 7.63
C ILE A 50 1.05 -30.61 6.44
N TYR A 51 1.78 -31.71 6.43
CA TYR A 51 2.62 -32.15 5.31
C TYR A 51 1.84 -33.04 4.35
N SER A 52 1.99 -32.79 3.05
CA SER A 52 2.35 -33.83 2.07
C SER A 52 2.78 -33.16 0.77
N LEU A 53 4.05 -33.36 0.39
CA LEU A 53 4.53 -33.01 -0.95
C LEU A 53 4.04 -34.11 -1.90
N LEU A 54 3.30 -33.73 -2.94
CA LEU A 54 2.90 -34.65 -4.01
C LEU A 54 4.07 -34.88 -5.00
N PRO A 55 4.11 -36.02 -5.72
CA PRO A 55 5.26 -36.39 -6.53
C PRO A 55 5.45 -35.49 -7.77
N PHE A 56 6.72 -35.39 -8.19
CA PHE A 56 7.17 -34.61 -9.34
C PHE A 56 6.55 -35.06 -10.67
N GLY A 57 6.21 -34.07 -11.50
CA GLY A 57 5.99 -34.26 -12.93
C GLY A 57 6.11 -32.93 -13.68
N ARG A 58 7.21 -32.74 -14.43
CA ARG A 58 7.27 -31.67 -15.44
C ARG A 58 6.46 -32.15 -16.66
N PHE A 59 5.34 -31.51 -16.94
CA PHE A 59 4.47 -31.80 -18.08
C PHE A 59 4.56 -30.68 -19.13
N GLY A 60 4.44 -31.04 -20.41
CA GLY A 60 4.84 -30.18 -21.53
C GLY A 60 4.06 -28.88 -21.73
N ASP A 61 4.73 -27.90 -22.33
CA ASP A 61 4.31 -26.50 -22.52
C ASP A 61 3.08 -26.25 -23.42
N ASP A 62 2.46 -27.28 -24.00
CA ASP A 62 1.41 -27.10 -25.02
C ASP A 62 0.18 -26.33 -24.53
N TRP A 63 -0.08 -26.29 -23.23
CA TRP A 63 -1.19 -25.52 -22.65
C TRP A 63 -0.99 -23.99 -22.77
N LYS A 64 0.25 -23.50 -22.83
CA LYS A 64 0.55 -22.06 -23.00
C LYS A 64 0.02 -21.52 -24.33
N LYS A 65 -0.04 -22.36 -25.37
CA LYS A 65 -0.56 -22.01 -26.71
C LYS A 65 -2.06 -21.69 -26.71
N CYS A 66 -2.80 -22.14 -25.70
CA CYS A 66 -4.25 -21.93 -25.57
C CYS A 66 -4.62 -20.70 -24.72
N LEU A 67 -3.64 -19.97 -24.17
CA LEU A 67 -3.88 -18.82 -23.30
C LEU A 67 -4.07 -17.53 -24.11
N GLN A 68 -5.01 -16.70 -23.68
CA GLN A 68 -5.10 -15.31 -24.12
C GLN A 68 -4.21 -14.43 -23.25
N LEU A 69 -2.93 -14.36 -23.60
CA LEU A 69 -1.96 -13.51 -22.91
C LEU A 69 -2.24 -12.03 -23.20
N PRO A 70 -2.13 -11.13 -22.20
CA PRO A 70 -2.20 -9.70 -22.43
C PRO A 70 -0.97 -9.20 -23.22
N PRO A 71 -1.03 -8.00 -23.84
CA PRO A 71 0.12 -7.40 -24.50
C PRO A 71 1.31 -7.26 -23.53
N LYS A 72 2.52 -7.61 -23.98
CA LYS A 72 3.74 -7.47 -23.17
C LYS A 72 3.98 -6.00 -22.81
N ASP A 73 4.16 -5.76 -21.52
CA ASP A 73 4.50 -4.44 -20.99
C ASP A 73 6.02 -4.20 -21.10
N THR A 74 6.39 -3.32 -22.04
CA THR A 74 7.80 -2.99 -22.37
C THR A 74 8.34 -1.77 -21.60
N ARG A 75 7.60 -1.25 -20.62
CA ARG A 75 8.05 -0.11 -19.80
C ARG A 75 9.23 -0.50 -18.91
N VAL A 76 10.14 0.45 -18.68
CA VAL A 76 11.21 0.28 -17.68
C VAL A 76 10.61 0.04 -16.30
N ARG A 77 11.29 -0.82 -15.52
CA ARG A 77 10.95 -1.20 -14.15
C ARG A 77 12.19 -1.09 -13.26
N THR A 78 12.06 -0.48 -12.09
CA THR A 78 13.13 -0.34 -11.10
C THR A 78 13.53 -1.68 -10.45
N SER A 79 14.74 -1.70 -9.87
CA SER A 79 15.39 -2.88 -9.29
C SER A 79 14.58 -3.59 -8.18
N ASP A 80 13.75 -2.88 -7.42
CA ASP A 80 12.81 -3.47 -6.45
C ASP A 80 11.72 -4.36 -7.06
N VAL A 81 11.64 -4.44 -8.40
CA VAL A 81 10.75 -5.32 -9.15
C VAL A 81 11.50 -6.24 -10.14
N THR A 82 12.71 -5.87 -10.59
CA THR A 82 13.49 -6.63 -11.59
C THR A 82 14.66 -7.44 -11.01
N SER A 83 15.17 -7.11 -9.83
CA SER A 83 16.28 -7.84 -9.17
C SER A 83 15.80 -9.18 -8.58
N THR A 84 15.47 -10.10 -9.47
CA THR A 84 15.02 -11.46 -9.18
C THR A 84 16.20 -12.43 -9.10
N LYS A 85 16.04 -13.53 -8.36
CA LYS A 85 16.96 -14.67 -8.32
C LYS A 85 16.91 -15.54 -9.58
N GLY A 86 15.99 -15.23 -10.49
CA GLY A 86 15.84 -15.88 -11.80
C GLY A 86 14.91 -17.09 -11.81
N ASN A 87 14.08 -17.25 -10.79
CA ASN A 87 13.09 -18.35 -10.74
C ASN A 87 11.91 -18.05 -11.68
N GLU A 88 11.26 -19.09 -12.21
CA GLU A 88 10.00 -18.99 -12.92
C GLU A 88 8.84 -19.45 -12.01
N PHE A 89 7.59 -19.04 -12.31
CA PHE A 89 6.43 -19.51 -11.54
C PHE A 89 6.25 -21.03 -11.57
N GLU A 90 6.80 -21.70 -12.58
CA GLU A 90 6.71 -23.14 -12.79
C GLU A 90 7.63 -23.93 -11.83
N ASP A 91 8.69 -23.29 -11.32
CA ASP A 91 9.61 -23.91 -10.35
C ASP A 91 8.94 -24.14 -8.98
N TYR A 92 7.85 -23.42 -8.69
CA TYR A 92 7.05 -23.58 -7.46
C TYR A 92 6.12 -24.80 -7.48
N CYS A 93 6.06 -25.57 -8.57
CA CYS A 93 5.25 -26.79 -8.71
C CYS A 93 3.75 -26.59 -8.38
N LEU A 94 3.20 -25.44 -8.77
CA LEU A 94 1.79 -25.07 -8.58
C LEU A 94 0.85 -25.92 -9.46
N LYS A 95 -0.43 -26.01 -9.09
CA LYS A 95 -1.49 -26.54 -9.97
C LYS A 95 -1.43 -25.86 -11.34
N ARG A 96 -1.53 -26.65 -12.42
CA ARG A 96 -1.54 -26.14 -13.80
C ARG A 96 -2.63 -25.08 -14.00
N GLU A 97 -3.80 -25.32 -13.43
CA GLU A 97 -4.95 -24.42 -13.48
C GLU A 97 -4.67 -23.09 -12.77
N LEU A 98 -3.83 -23.09 -11.72
CA LEU A 98 -3.37 -21.87 -11.05
C LEU A 98 -2.34 -21.13 -11.92
N LEU A 99 -1.39 -21.85 -12.53
CA LEU A 99 -0.43 -21.27 -13.49
C LEU A 99 -1.13 -20.60 -14.68
N MET A 100 -2.17 -21.23 -15.25
CA MET A 100 -3.00 -20.63 -16.31
C MET A 100 -3.57 -19.26 -15.92
N GLY A 101 -4.08 -19.11 -14.70
CA GLY A 101 -4.58 -17.83 -14.19
C GLY A 101 -3.47 -16.79 -13.94
N ILE A 102 -2.27 -17.22 -13.54
CA ILE A 102 -1.09 -16.35 -13.36
C ILE A 102 -0.63 -15.78 -14.72
N PHE A 103 -0.49 -16.63 -15.74
CA PHE A 103 -0.05 -16.18 -17.07
C PHE A 103 -1.11 -15.32 -17.79
N GLU A 104 -2.41 -15.61 -17.65
CA GLU A 104 -3.47 -14.72 -18.17
C GLU A 104 -3.50 -13.33 -17.50
N MET A 105 -2.97 -13.19 -16.28
CA MET A 105 -2.76 -11.90 -15.62
C MET A 105 -1.54 -11.13 -16.16
N GLY A 106 -0.79 -11.72 -17.11
CA GLY A 106 0.44 -11.14 -17.65
C GLY A 106 1.64 -11.25 -16.71
N TRP A 107 1.57 -12.11 -15.70
CA TRP A 107 2.65 -12.33 -14.74
C TRP A 107 3.57 -13.41 -15.29
N GLU A 108 4.51 -13.03 -16.15
CA GLU A 108 5.48 -13.97 -16.73
C GLU A 108 6.48 -14.48 -15.71
N LYS A 109 7.01 -13.58 -14.85
CA LYS A 109 8.01 -13.89 -13.83
C LYS A 109 7.59 -13.42 -12.44
N PRO A 110 7.95 -14.14 -11.37
CA PRO A 110 7.74 -13.71 -9.99
C PRO A 110 8.55 -12.43 -9.68
N SER A 111 7.96 -11.51 -8.92
CA SER A 111 8.70 -10.38 -8.35
C SER A 111 9.55 -10.82 -7.14
N PRO A 112 10.52 -10.01 -6.66
CA PRO A 112 11.38 -10.42 -5.54
C PRO A 112 10.61 -10.81 -4.27
N ILE A 113 9.50 -10.12 -3.94
CA ILE A 113 8.64 -10.50 -2.81
C ILE A 113 7.92 -11.83 -3.04
N GLN A 114 7.60 -12.17 -4.29
CA GLN A 114 6.97 -13.44 -4.65
C GLN A 114 8.00 -14.59 -4.60
N GLU A 115 9.24 -14.36 -5.05
CA GLU A 115 10.33 -15.35 -4.96
C GLU A 115 10.67 -15.72 -3.51
N GLU A 116 10.73 -14.74 -2.59
CA GLU A 116 10.98 -15.05 -1.17
C GLU A 116 9.75 -15.67 -0.49
N SER A 117 8.53 -15.21 -0.78
CA SER A 117 7.35 -15.58 0.01
C SER A 117 6.66 -16.86 -0.44
N ILE A 118 6.54 -17.11 -1.75
CA ILE A 118 5.76 -18.24 -2.29
C ILE A 118 6.28 -19.59 -1.78
N PRO A 119 7.57 -19.96 -1.95
CA PRO A 119 8.06 -21.28 -1.50
C PRO A 119 7.94 -21.45 0.02
N ILE A 120 8.14 -20.38 0.80
CA ILE A 120 8.03 -20.41 2.26
C ILE A 120 6.56 -20.59 2.69
N ALA A 121 5.62 -19.90 2.05
CA ALA A 121 4.19 -20.06 2.32
C ALA A 121 3.67 -21.44 1.90
N LEU A 122 4.15 -21.99 0.78
CA LEU A 122 3.84 -23.36 0.36
C LEU A 122 4.33 -24.38 1.42
N SER A 123 5.51 -24.15 2.04
CA SER A 123 6.01 -24.98 3.15
C SER A 123 5.14 -24.91 4.42
N GLY A 124 4.19 -23.97 4.51
CA GLY A 124 3.30 -23.80 5.67
C GLY A 124 3.93 -23.10 6.86
N ARG A 125 5.03 -22.34 6.66
CA ARG A 125 5.63 -21.50 7.69
C ARG A 125 5.02 -20.10 7.68
N ASP A 126 4.77 -19.57 8.87
CA ASP A 126 4.37 -18.18 9.06
C ASP A 126 5.38 -17.22 8.42
N ILE A 127 4.90 -16.12 7.85
CA ILE A 127 5.72 -15.10 7.19
C ILE A 127 5.43 -13.74 7.81
N LEU A 128 6.50 -13.01 8.10
CA LEU A 128 6.51 -11.59 8.42
C LEU A 128 7.20 -10.86 7.28
N ALA A 129 6.47 -10.02 6.53
CA ALA A 129 7.01 -9.39 5.33
C ALA A 129 6.92 -7.86 5.35
N ARG A 130 8.03 -7.22 4.94
CA ARG A 130 8.12 -5.80 4.59
C ARG A 130 8.53 -5.67 3.13
N ALA A 131 7.70 -4.99 2.34
CA ALA A 131 7.86 -4.80 0.90
C ALA A 131 7.01 -3.64 0.37
N LYS A 132 7.56 -2.87 -0.57
CA LYS A 132 6.98 -1.63 -1.10
C LYS A 132 5.60 -1.88 -1.73
N ASN A 133 4.72 -0.89 -1.66
CA ASN A 133 3.44 -0.94 -2.37
C ASN A 133 3.64 -1.04 -3.89
N GLY A 134 2.87 -1.91 -4.55
CA GLY A 134 2.99 -2.15 -5.99
C GLY A 134 4.16 -3.06 -6.41
N THR A 135 4.72 -3.88 -5.52
CA THR A 135 5.74 -4.91 -5.83
C THR A 135 5.16 -6.29 -6.12
N GLY A 136 3.84 -6.42 -6.28
CA GLY A 136 3.18 -7.73 -6.45
C GLY A 136 2.81 -8.47 -5.15
N LYS A 137 2.83 -7.78 -3.99
CA LYS A 137 2.44 -8.33 -2.66
C LYS A 137 1.18 -9.20 -2.68
N SER A 138 0.12 -8.78 -3.38
CA SER A 138 -1.11 -9.58 -3.46
C SER A 138 -0.91 -10.94 -4.11
N GLY A 139 -0.10 -11.05 -5.17
CA GLY A 139 0.28 -12.35 -5.73
C GLY A 139 1.10 -13.20 -4.74
N ALA A 140 2.00 -12.55 -4.01
CA ALA A 140 2.91 -13.17 -3.04
C ALA A 140 2.21 -13.96 -1.93
N TYR A 141 0.99 -13.55 -1.53
CA TYR A 141 0.14 -14.30 -0.60
C TYR A 141 -1.05 -15.03 -1.26
N LEU A 142 -1.63 -14.52 -2.36
CA LEU A 142 -2.78 -15.17 -3.01
C LEU A 142 -2.41 -16.47 -3.72
N ILE A 143 -1.22 -16.56 -4.35
CA ILE A 143 -0.77 -17.76 -5.04
C ILE A 143 -0.68 -18.96 -4.06
N PRO A 144 0.10 -18.90 -2.96
CA PRO A 144 0.17 -20.00 -2.00
C PRO A 144 -1.15 -20.21 -1.23
N MET A 145 -2.01 -19.20 -1.11
CA MET A 145 -3.36 -19.36 -0.57
C MET A 145 -4.22 -20.23 -1.49
N LEU A 146 -4.33 -19.88 -2.76
CA LEU A 146 -5.16 -20.57 -3.76
C LEU A 146 -4.66 -22.00 -4.00
N GLU A 147 -3.34 -22.21 -3.99
CA GLU A 147 -2.74 -23.54 -4.08
C GLU A 147 -3.21 -24.46 -2.95
N ARG A 148 -3.35 -23.95 -1.72
CA ARG A 148 -3.77 -24.77 -0.57
C ARG A 148 -5.27 -25.05 -0.49
N ILE A 149 -6.11 -24.44 -1.35
CA ILE A 149 -7.56 -24.67 -1.33
C ILE A 149 -7.91 -26.07 -1.84
N ASP A 150 -8.74 -26.75 -1.07
CA ASP A 150 -9.37 -28.03 -1.39
C ASP A 150 -10.84 -27.83 -1.75
N LEU A 151 -11.16 -27.97 -3.04
CA LEU A 151 -12.53 -27.77 -3.57
C LEU A 151 -13.52 -28.87 -3.18
N LYS A 152 -13.09 -29.94 -2.51
CA LYS A 152 -13.98 -30.99 -1.99
C LYS A 152 -14.60 -30.61 -0.64
N LYS A 153 -14.38 -29.39 -0.15
CA LYS A 153 -14.65 -28.96 1.22
C LYS A 153 -15.36 -27.60 1.24
N ASP A 154 -16.69 -27.66 1.32
CA ASP A 154 -17.60 -26.51 1.37
C ASP A 154 -17.54 -25.73 2.70
N TYR A 155 -16.39 -25.14 3.00
CA TYR A 155 -16.21 -24.24 4.15
C TYR A 155 -15.09 -23.22 3.91
N ILE A 156 -15.07 -22.16 4.73
CA ILE A 156 -14.07 -21.08 4.64
C ILE A 156 -12.69 -21.64 5.05
N GLN A 157 -11.77 -21.71 4.09
CA GLN A 157 -10.42 -22.26 4.27
C GLN A 157 -9.36 -21.18 4.46
N ALA A 158 -9.58 -19.98 3.90
CA ALA A 158 -8.65 -18.87 4.01
C ALA A 158 -9.35 -17.51 4.22
N ILE A 159 -8.67 -16.62 4.95
CA ILE A 159 -9.12 -15.24 5.19
C ILE A 159 -8.00 -14.25 4.84
N VAL A 160 -8.29 -13.19 4.09
CA VAL A 160 -7.43 -12.00 3.96
C VAL A 160 -8.09 -10.84 4.69
N MET A 161 -7.42 -10.29 5.70
CA MET A 161 -7.81 -9.02 6.33
C MET A 161 -7.11 -7.85 5.66
N VAL A 162 -7.87 -6.80 5.37
CA VAL A 162 -7.38 -5.58 4.72
C VAL A 162 -7.97 -4.34 5.43
N PRO A 163 -7.25 -3.20 5.54
CA PRO A 163 -7.74 -2.03 6.27
C PRO A 163 -8.87 -1.27 5.55
N THR A 164 -8.93 -1.33 4.22
CA THR A 164 -9.88 -0.53 3.40
C THR A 164 -10.83 -1.39 2.60
N ARG A 165 -11.99 -0.82 2.24
CA ARG A 165 -13.04 -1.50 1.47
C ARG A 165 -12.58 -1.71 0.02
N GLU A 166 -11.88 -0.71 -0.48
CA GLU A 166 -11.32 -0.62 -1.82
C GLU A 166 -10.21 -1.66 -2.04
N LEU A 167 -9.32 -1.87 -1.06
CA LEU A 167 -8.32 -2.94 -1.14
C LEU A 167 -8.98 -4.32 -1.09
N ALA A 168 -10.08 -4.51 -0.34
CA ALA A 168 -10.82 -5.77 -0.35
C ALA A 168 -11.38 -6.09 -1.75
N LEU A 169 -11.95 -5.10 -2.43
CA LEU A 169 -12.43 -5.24 -3.79
C LEU A 169 -11.28 -5.54 -4.76
N GLN A 170 -10.15 -4.83 -4.67
CA GLN A 170 -8.96 -5.08 -5.50
C GLN A 170 -8.41 -6.50 -5.31
N VAL A 171 -8.15 -6.92 -4.05
CA VAL A 171 -7.59 -8.24 -3.74
C VAL A 171 -8.56 -9.36 -4.13
N SER A 172 -9.88 -9.13 -3.99
CA SER A 172 -10.89 -10.10 -4.44
C SER A 172 -10.95 -10.25 -5.96
N GLN A 173 -10.84 -9.16 -6.72
CA GLN A 173 -10.72 -9.22 -8.19
C GLN A 173 -9.48 -9.99 -8.62
N ILE A 174 -8.32 -9.69 -8.04
CA ILE A 174 -7.06 -10.41 -8.33
C ILE A 174 -7.20 -11.90 -7.99
N SER A 175 -7.78 -12.23 -6.83
CA SER A 175 -8.02 -13.61 -6.41
C SER A 175 -8.99 -14.36 -7.35
N ILE A 176 -10.07 -13.72 -7.80
CA ILE A 176 -11.02 -14.30 -8.77
C ILE A 176 -10.34 -14.53 -10.13
N GLN A 177 -9.54 -13.57 -10.62
CA GLN A 177 -8.86 -13.69 -11.91
C GLN A 177 -7.80 -14.80 -11.90
N ILE A 178 -6.96 -14.86 -10.86
CA ILE A 178 -5.94 -15.93 -10.72
C ILE A 178 -6.61 -17.30 -10.53
N SER A 179 -7.75 -17.37 -9.82
CA SER A 179 -8.46 -18.64 -9.58
C SER A 179 -9.44 -19.06 -10.69
N LYS A 180 -9.53 -18.30 -11.79
CA LYS A 180 -10.49 -18.49 -12.91
C LYS A 180 -10.52 -19.94 -13.42
N HIS A 181 -9.35 -20.55 -13.62
CA HIS A 181 -9.22 -21.90 -14.17
C HIS A 181 -9.26 -23.02 -13.13
N LEU A 182 -9.22 -22.70 -11.82
CA LEU A 182 -9.36 -23.70 -10.75
C LEU A 182 -10.77 -24.31 -10.68
N GLY A 183 -11.74 -23.84 -11.47
CA GLY A 183 -12.99 -24.56 -11.76
C GLY A 183 -13.97 -24.70 -10.59
N GLY A 184 -13.78 -23.96 -9.49
CA GLY A 184 -14.67 -24.06 -8.32
C GLY A 184 -14.41 -23.13 -7.14
N VAL A 185 -13.26 -22.43 -7.09
CA VAL A 185 -12.95 -21.52 -5.97
C VAL A 185 -14.02 -20.45 -5.84
N LYS A 186 -14.49 -20.24 -4.61
CA LYS A 186 -15.51 -19.24 -4.28
C LYS A 186 -14.89 -18.18 -3.38
N VAL A 187 -14.63 -17.02 -3.96
CA VAL A 187 -14.10 -15.84 -3.27
C VAL A 187 -15.25 -14.91 -2.90
N MET A 188 -15.23 -14.36 -1.69
CA MET A 188 -16.19 -13.36 -1.22
C MET A 188 -15.44 -12.15 -0.65
N ALA A 189 -15.84 -10.95 -1.08
CA ALA A 189 -15.43 -9.70 -0.43
C ALA A 189 -16.53 -9.25 0.54
N THR A 190 -16.20 -8.97 1.80
CA THR A 190 -17.15 -8.46 2.81
C THR A 190 -16.55 -7.30 3.58
N THR A 191 -17.21 -6.14 3.52
CA THR A 191 -16.63 -4.90 4.06
C THR A 191 -17.68 -4.09 4.79
N GLY A 192 -17.28 -3.26 5.75
CA GLY A 192 -18.21 -2.28 6.31
C GLY A 192 -18.84 -1.46 5.17
N GLY A 193 -20.14 -1.22 5.21
CA GLY A 193 -20.84 -0.45 4.17
C GLY A 193 -21.38 -1.24 2.98
N THR A 194 -21.09 -2.53 2.83
CA THR A 194 -22.04 -3.43 2.12
C THR A 194 -23.21 -3.75 3.05
N ASN A 195 -24.37 -4.09 2.47
CA ASN A 195 -25.53 -4.51 3.24
C ASN A 195 -25.23 -5.83 3.97
N LEU A 196 -25.39 -5.83 5.30
CA LEU A 196 -25.11 -7.01 6.13
C LEU A 196 -26.03 -8.19 5.79
N ARG A 197 -27.27 -7.93 5.34
CA ARG A 197 -28.22 -8.99 4.99
C ARG A 197 -27.74 -9.80 3.78
N ASP A 198 -27.21 -9.10 2.78
CA ASP A 198 -26.77 -9.71 1.52
C ASP A 198 -25.46 -10.49 1.75
N ASP A 199 -24.57 -9.97 2.61
CA ASP A 199 -23.39 -10.70 3.10
C ASP A 199 -23.79 -11.99 3.85
N ILE A 200 -24.85 -11.97 4.68
CA ILE A 200 -25.34 -13.16 5.39
C ILE A 200 -25.88 -14.19 4.39
N MET A 201 -26.76 -13.78 3.48
CA MET A 201 -27.32 -14.68 2.45
C MET A 201 -26.22 -15.27 1.54
N ARG A 202 -25.17 -14.49 1.24
CA ARG A 202 -24.02 -14.99 0.47
C ARG A 202 -23.19 -16.02 1.24
N LEU A 203 -23.20 -16.00 2.57
CA LEU A 203 -22.51 -16.99 3.42
C LEU A 203 -23.32 -18.27 3.67
N ASP A 204 -24.58 -18.33 3.27
CA ASP A 204 -25.36 -19.59 3.20
C ASP A 204 -24.90 -20.46 2.02
N GLU A 205 -24.32 -19.86 0.97
CA GLU A 205 -23.64 -20.55 -0.13
C GLU A 205 -22.16 -20.86 0.20
N THR A 206 -21.56 -21.84 -0.48
CA THR A 206 -20.12 -22.14 -0.34
C THR A 206 -19.24 -20.89 -0.56
N VAL A 207 -18.35 -20.64 0.40
CA VAL A 207 -17.25 -19.68 0.33
C VAL A 207 -15.96 -20.36 0.78
N HIS A 208 -14.94 -20.32 -0.06
CA HIS A 208 -13.61 -20.90 0.22
C HIS A 208 -12.65 -19.83 0.77
N VAL A 209 -12.72 -18.60 0.22
CA VAL A 209 -11.86 -17.46 0.58
C VAL A 209 -12.72 -16.26 0.96
N VAL A 210 -12.46 -15.67 2.12
CA VAL A 210 -13.08 -14.42 2.56
C VAL A 210 -12.05 -13.30 2.60
N ILE A 211 -12.31 -12.19 1.92
CA ILE A 211 -11.46 -11.00 1.89
C ILE A 211 -12.23 -9.86 2.54
N ALA A 212 -11.73 -9.31 3.65
CA ALA A 212 -12.58 -8.51 4.53
C ALA A 212 -11.90 -7.40 5.32
N THR A 213 -12.71 -6.38 5.66
CA THR A 213 -12.34 -5.39 6.67
C THR A 213 -12.54 -5.95 8.08
N PRO A 214 -11.62 -5.74 9.04
CA PRO A 214 -11.61 -6.40 10.37
C PRO A 214 -12.93 -6.31 11.14
N GLY A 215 -13.56 -5.13 11.18
CA GLY A 215 -14.80 -4.92 11.91
C GLY A 215 -15.99 -5.74 11.35
N ARG A 216 -16.06 -5.93 10.03
CA ARG A 216 -17.14 -6.68 9.38
C ARG A 216 -16.96 -8.19 9.55
N ILE A 217 -15.74 -8.72 9.35
CA ILE A 217 -15.49 -10.15 9.55
C ILE A 217 -15.68 -10.56 11.02
N LEU A 218 -15.28 -9.70 11.97
CA LEU A 218 -15.57 -9.92 13.39
C LEU A 218 -17.07 -10.00 13.70
N ASP A 219 -17.88 -9.11 13.12
CA ASP A 219 -19.33 -9.10 13.32
C ASP A 219 -19.97 -10.39 12.79
N LEU A 220 -19.58 -10.82 11.58
CA LEU A 220 -20.05 -12.07 10.97
C LEU A 220 -19.64 -13.32 11.76
N ILE A 221 -18.43 -13.35 12.33
CA ILE A 221 -17.95 -14.43 13.22
C ILE A 221 -18.74 -14.42 14.53
N LYS A 222 -18.92 -13.26 15.17
CA LYS A 222 -19.68 -13.13 16.44
C LYS A 222 -21.15 -13.51 16.32
N LYS A 223 -21.73 -13.32 15.13
CA LYS A 223 -23.10 -13.75 14.80
C LYS A 223 -23.21 -15.25 14.45
N GLY A 224 -22.10 -15.98 14.39
CA GLY A 224 -22.08 -17.41 14.01
C GLY A 224 -22.32 -17.68 12.52
N VAL A 225 -22.32 -16.63 11.69
CA VAL A 225 -22.56 -16.73 10.24
C VAL A 225 -21.29 -17.14 9.52
N ALA A 226 -20.19 -16.42 9.74
CA ALA A 226 -18.87 -16.80 9.22
C ALA A 226 -18.24 -17.86 10.14
N LYS A 227 -18.37 -19.14 9.76
CA LYS A 227 -17.77 -20.28 10.48
C LYS A 227 -16.30 -20.42 10.09
N VAL A 228 -15.41 -20.13 11.03
CA VAL A 228 -13.95 -19.97 10.80
C VAL A 228 -13.08 -21.00 11.51
N ASP A 229 -13.71 -22.03 12.08
CA ASP A 229 -13.06 -23.08 12.89
C ASP A 229 -12.06 -23.91 12.09
N ARG A 230 -12.26 -23.98 10.76
CA ARG A 230 -11.45 -24.76 9.82
C ARG A 230 -10.57 -23.90 8.90
N VAL A 231 -10.45 -22.60 9.16
CA VAL A 231 -9.54 -21.70 8.43
C VAL A 231 -8.10 -22.13 8.68
N GLN A 232 -7.38 -22.44 7.61
CA GLN A 232 -6.01 -22.95 7.65
C GLN A 232 -4.98 -21.83 7.49
N MET A 233 -5.29 -20.82 6.67
CA MET A 233 -4.42 -19.68 6.38
C MET A 233 -5.16 -18.36 6.66
N MET A 234 -4.50 -17.46 7.37
CA MET A 234 -4.94 -16.08 7.57
C MET A 234 -3.86 -15.12 7.09
N VAL A 235 -4.24 -14.16 6.26
CA VAL A 235 -3.38 -13.08 5.76
C VAL A 235 -3.85 -11.75 6.34
N MET A 236 -2.93 -10.85 6.63
CA MET A 236 -3.22 -9.47 6.99
C MET A 236 -2.36 -8.55 6.12
N ASP A 237 -2.97 -7.68 5.31
CA ASP A 237 -2.27 -6.77 4.38
C ASP A 237 -2.43 -5.31 4.85
N GLU A 238 -1.45 -4.45 4.53
CA GLU A 238 -1.30 -3.05 4.97
C GLU A 238 -1.44 -2.85 6.51
N VAL A 239 -0.77 -3.68 7.32
CA VAL A 239 -0.85 -3.64 8.80
C VAL A 239 0.05 -2.56 9.42
N SER A 240 -0.37 -1.29 9.30
CA SER A 240 0.30 -0.16 9.97
C SER A 240 0.25 -0.25 11.51
N ASN A 241 1.21 0.38 12.20
CA ASN A 241 1.26 0.41 13.68
C ASN A 241 0.03 1.03 14.37
N HIS A 242 -0.78 1.79 13.65
CA HIS A 242 -2.03 2.37 14.15
C HIS A 242 -3.22 1.41 14.09
N PHE A 243 -3.01 0.17 13.64
CA PHE A 243 -4.02 -0.89 13.65
C PHE A 243 -4.33 -1.30 15.09
N LYS A 244 -5.24 -0.57 15.74
CA LYS A 244 -5.90 -0.99 16.98
C LYS A 244 -6.61 -2.32 16.69
N MET A 245 -5.92 -3.43 16.98
CA MET A 245 -6.44 -4.77 16.79
C MET A 245 -7.79 -4.87 17.49
N VAL A 246 -8.86 -4.92 16.70
CA VAL A 246 -10.19 -5.22 17.23
C VAL A 246 -10.10 -6.64 17.76
N SER A 247 -10.46 -6.85 19.03
CA SER A 247 -10.31 -8.14 19.71
C SER A 247 -11.24 -9.20 19.09
N LEU A 248 -10.72 -9.83 18.04
CA LEU A 248 -11.27 -11.02 17.42
C LEU A 248 -10.93 -12.22 18.32
N PRO A 249 -11.84 -13.20 18.50
CA PRO A 249 -11.49 -14.50 19.07
C PRO A 249 -10.45 -15.30 18.24
N LEU A 250 -10.07 -14.79 17.08
CA LEU A 250 -9.00 -15.29 16.21
C LEU A 250 -7.82 -14.30 16.07
N CYS A 251 -7.91 -13.11 16.68
CA CYS A 251 -6.88 -12.07 16.66
C CYS A 251 -6.91 -11.34 18.01
N PHE A 252 -6.37 -12.01 19.03
CA PHE A 252 -6.24 -11.51 20.40
C PHE A 252 -5.10 -10.46 20.51
N PRO A 253 -5.07 -9.61 21.55
CA PRO A 253 -4.61 -8.23 21.37
C PRO A 253 -3.08 -7.99 21.44
N TYR A 254 -2.64 -7.07 20.57
CA TYR A 254 -1.52 -6.13 20.73
C TYR A 254 -0.09 -6.67 20.94
N GLN A 255 0.21 -7.94 20.61
CA GLN A 255 1.60 -8.38 20.47
C GLN A 255 1.81 -9.14 19.16
N GLN A 256 2.19 -8.38 18.11
CA GLN A 256 2.48 -8.88 16.76
C GLN A 256 3.45 -10.08 16.75
N ALA A 257 4.39 -10.14 17.70
CA ALA A 257 5.37 -11.22 17.83
C ALA A 257 4.91 -12.45 18.66
N LYS A 258 3.75 -12.42 19.34
CA LYS A 258 3.30 -13.53 20.21
C LYS A 258 2.45 -14.60 19.52
N HIS A 259 1.97 -14.34 18.31
CA HIS A 259 1.03 -15.23 17.61
C HIS A 259 1.63 -15.91 16.37
N LEU A 260 2.79 -15.46 15.90
CA LEU A 260 3.54 -16.10 14.82
C LEU A 260 4.42 -17.21 15.38
N GLN A 261 4.36 -18.39 14.79
CA GLN A 261 5.16 -19.56 15.20
C GLN A 261 6.51 -19.56 14.48
N LYS A 262 7.48 -18.81 15.02
CA LYS A 262 8.82 -18.62 14.44
C LYS A 262 8.74 -18.16 12.97
N PRO A 263 8.20 -16.95 12.72
CA PRO A 263 7.98 -16.47 11.36
C PRO A 263 9.28 -16.40 10.57
N TYR A 264 9.19 -16.68 9.27
CA TYR A 264 10.24 -16.31 8.33
C TYR A 264 10.13 -14.82 8.03
N GLU A 265 11.16 -14.06 8.38
CA GLU A 265 11.19 -12.62 8.19
C GLU A 265 11.76 -12.28 6.80
N ILE A 266 10.93 -11.66 5.96
CA ILE A 266 11.31 -11.15 4.65
C ILE A 266 11.35 -9.63 4.75
N ASN A 267 12.54 -9.04 4.68
CA ASN A 267 12.68 -7.60 4.53
C ASN A 267 13.36 -7.24 3.21
N LEU A 268 12.57 -6.77 2.25
CA LEU A 268 13.06 -6.28 0.95
C LEU A 268 13.21 -4.75 0.90
N MET A 269 13.20 -4.10 2.07
CA MET A 269 13.36 -2.65 2.20
C MET A 269 14.25 -2.28 3.39
N GLU A 270 15.42 -1.73 3.10
CA GLU A 270 16.22 -1.06 4.14
C GLU A 270 15.50 0.22 4.62
N GLU A 271 14.94 1.00 3.68
CA GLU A 271 14.16 2.21 3.94
C GLU A 271 12.90 2.30 3.05
N LEU A 272 11.92 3.12 3.44
CA LEU A 272 10.67 3.36 2.71
C LEU A 272 10.88 4.24 1.47
N THR A 273 11.59 3.71 0.48
CA THR A 273 12.08 4.48 -0.67
C THR A 273 11.03 4.80 -1.75
N LEU A 274 11.15 6.00 -2.30
CA LEU A 274 10.34 6.56 -3.38
C LEU A 274 10.95 6.31 -4.78
N LYS A 275 11.77 5.24 -4.91
CA LYS A 275 12.46 4.88 -6.16
C LYS A 275 11.49 4.81 -7.34
N GLY A 276 11.88 5.43 -8.45
CA GLY A 276 11.10 5.60 -9.68
C GLY A 276 10.23 6.87 -9.73
N ILE A 277 10.07 7.61 -8.62
CA ILE A 277 9.22 8.80 -8.59
C ILE A 277 10.09 10.07 -8.56
N THR A 278 10.12 10.82 -9.67
CA THR A 278 10.69 12.16 -9.71
C THR A 278 9.79 13.13 -8.95
N GLN A 279 10.36 13.86 -8.00
CA GLN A 279 9.62 14.75 -7.10
C GLN A 279 10.02 16.20 -7.30
N TYR A 280 9.04 17.06 -7.54
CA TYR A 280 9.22 18.51 -7.64
C TYR A 280 8.29 19.29 -6.71
N TYR A 281 8.68 20.50 -6.34
CA TYR A 281 7.79 21.50 -5.75
C TYR A 281 7.71 22.79 -6.57
N ALA A 282 6.57 23.46 -6.47
CA ALA A 282 6.33 24.79 -7.01
C ALA A 282 5.85 25.72 -5.88
N TYR A 283 6.58 26.81 -5.63
CA TYR A 283 6.12 27.85 -4.70
C TYR A 283 4.96 28.63 -5.32
N VAL A 284 3.80 28.59 -4.66
CA VAL A 284 2.57 29.25 -5.13
C VAL A 284 1.75 29.79 -3.95
N THR A 285 1.09 30.92 -4.16
CA THR A 285 0.02 31.35 -3.25
C THR A 285 -1.27 30.57 -3.52
N GLU A 286 -2.17 30.47 -2.54
CA GLU A 286 -3.49 29.83 -2.70
C GLU A 286 -4.25 30.31 -3.94
N ARG A 287 -4.20 31.62 -4.24
CA ARG A 287 -4.85 32.22 -5.42
C ARG A 287 -4.23 31.76 -6.74
N GLN A 288 -2.94 31.41 -6.74
CA GLN A 288 -2.21 30.96 -7.93
C GLN A 288 -2.30 29.45 -8.17
N LYS A 289 -2.68 28.62 -7.17
CA LYS A 289 -2.71 27.15 -7.30
C LYS A 289 -3.47 26.64 -8.53
N VAL A 290 -4.66 27.19 -8.80
CA VAL A 290 -5.47 26.79 -9.97
C VAL A 290 -4.81 27.21 -11.29
N HIS A 291 -4.16 28.37 -11.34
CA HIS A 291 -3.44 28.82 -12.53
C HIS A 291 -2.17 27.97 -12.78
N CYS A 292 -1.43 27.65 -11.72
CA CYS A 292 -0.30 26.73 -11.77
C CYS A 292 -0.73 25.35 -12.29
N LEU A 293 -1.81 24.78 -11.74
CA LEU A 293 -2.37 23.50 -12.18
C LEU A 293 -2.73 23.51 -13.67
N ASN A 294 -3.36 24.58 -14.16
CA ASN A 294 -3.69 24.74 -15.58
C ASN A 294 -2.41 24.76 -16.46
N THR A 295 -1.36 25.44 -16.02
CA THR A 295 -0.05 25.45 -16.70
C THR A 295 0.61 24.06 -16.71
N LEU A 296 0.51 23.30 -15.61
CA LEU A 296 0.99 21.91 -15.55
C LEU A 296 0.23 21.02 -16.54
N PHE A 297 -1.11 21.09 -16.55
CA PHE A 297 -1.94 20.34 -17.48
C PHE A 297 -1.69 20.66 -18.96
N SER A 298 -1.25 21.88 -19.27
CA SER A 298 -0.88 22.29 -20.64
C SER A 298 0.55 21.91 -21.05
N ARG A 299 1.46 21.66 -20.09
CA ARG A 299 2.87 21.34 -20.35
C ARG A 299 3.23 19.86 -20.23
N LEU A 300 2.51 19.10 -19.39
CA LEU A 300 2.83 17.70 -19.08
C LEU A 300 2.09 16.72 -20.00
N GLN A 301 2.77 15.66 -20.42
CA GLN A 301 2.17 14.53 -21.14
C GLN A 301 1.56 13.53 -20.14
N ILE A 302 0.45 13.95 -19.53
CA ILE A 302 -0.31 13.16 -18.56
C ILE A 302 -1.04 12.02 -19.28
N ASN A 303 -0.89 10.77 -18.84
CA ASN A 303 -1.80 9.70 -19.23
C ASN A 303 -3.08 9.82 -18.37
N GLN A 304 -2.98 9.42 -17.11
CA GLN A 304 -3.91 9.81 -16.04
C GLN A 304 -3.19 10.54 -14.90
N SER A 305 -3.90 11.43 -14.18
CA SER A 305 -3.40 12.07 -12.97
C SER A 305 -4.31 11.90 -11.75
N ILE A 306 -3.71 11.91 -10.56
CA ILE A 306 -4.42 12.03 -9.28
C ILE A 306 -4.03 13.35 -8.62
N ILE A 307 -5.02 14.13 -8.20
CA ILE A 307 -4.87 15.44 -7.56
C ILE A 307 -5.37 15.36 -6.13
N PHE A 308 -4.49 15.60 -5.16
CA PHE A 308 -4.82 15.53 -3.75
C PHE A 308 -5.17 16.89 -3.14
N CYS A 309 -6.30 16.93 -2.42
CA CYS A 309 -6.70 18.05 -1.59
C CYS A 309 -6.91 17.62 -0.13
N ASN A 310 -6.64 18.53 0.80
CA ASN A 310 -6.70 18.26 2.25
C ASN A 310 -8.13 18.29 2.82
N SER A 311 -9.15 18.68 2.04
CA SER A 311 -10.54 18.72 2.51
C SER A 311 -11.57 18.36 1.45
N THR A 312 -12.69 17.79 1.89
CA THR A 312 -13.82 17.38 1.04
C THR A 312 -14.38 18.54 0.19
N GLN A 313 -14.52 19.72 0.78
CA GLN A 313 -14.99 20.92 0.09
C GLN A 313 -14.00 21.40 -0.98
N ARG A 314 -12.69 21.30 -0.74
CA ARG A 314 -11.67 21.66 -1.75
C ARG A 314 -11.66 20.69 -2.92
N VAL A 315 -11.91 19.39 -2.68
CA VAL A 315 -12.10 18.40 -3.75
C VAL A 315 -13.26 18.80 -4.68
N GLU A 316 -14.44 19.05 -4.12
CA GLU A 316 -15.63 19.45 -4.91
C GLU A 316 -15.42 20.76 -5.68
N LEU A 317 -14.87 21.78 -5.02
CA LEU A 317 -14.60 23.09 -5.63
C LEU A 317 -13.55 23.02 -6.73
N LEU A 318 -12.45 22.28 -6.51
CA LEU A 318 -11.40 22.12 -7.51
C LEU A 318 -11.90 21.32 -8.71
N ALA A 319 -12.60 20.20 -8.48
CA ALA A 319 -13.20 19.39 -9.53
C ALA A 319 -14.16 20.21 -10.40
N LYS A 320 -15.08 20.97 -9.77
CA LYS A 320 -15.97 21.89 -10.50
C LYS A 320 -15.18 22.92 -11.32
N LYS A 321 -14.08 23.45 -10.78
CA LYS A 321 -13.28 24.47 -11.46
C LYS A 321 -12.46 23.91 -12.63
N ILE A 322 -11.88 22.72 -12.52
CA ILE A 322 -11.12 22.12 -13.64
C ILE A 322 -12.04 21.59 -14.75
N THR A 323 -13.24 21.09 -14.41
CA THR A 323 -14.28 20.76 -15.40
C THR A 323 -14.74 22.02 -16.15
N GLN A 324 -14.90 23.16 -15.47
CA GLN A 324 -15.19 24.45 -16.11
C GLN A 324 -14.06 24.95 -17.04
N LEU A 325 -12.82 24.50 -16.83
CA LEU A 325 -11.68 24.78 -17.71
C LEU A 325 -11.57 23.78 -18.90
N GLY A 326 -12.53 22.86 -19.03
CA GLY A 326 -12.57 21.88 -20.12
C GLY A 326 -11.83 20.57 -19.85
N TYR A 327 -11.25 20.38 -18.66
CA TYR A 327 -10.58 19.12 -18.32
C TYR A 327 -11.58 18.06 -17.87
N SER A 328 -11.51 16.87 -18.48
CA SER A 328 -12.21 15.68 -17.95
C SER A 328 -11.65 15.37 -16.56
N CYS A 329 -12.49 15.47 -15.53
CA CYS A 329 -12.16 15.05 -14.18
C CYS A 329 -13.32 14.30 -13.51
N PHE A 330 -12.96 13.34 -12.67
CA PHE A 330 -13.82 12.81 -11.63
C PHE A 330 -13.31 13.27 -10.27
N TYR A 331 -14.14 13.11 -9.23
CA TYR A 331 -13.74 13.43 -7.87
C TYR A 331 -14.28 12.42 -6.86
N ILE A 332 -13.52 12.18 -5.78
CA ILE A 332 -13.99 11.34 -4.66
C ILE A 332 -13.50 11.83 -3.29
N HIS A 333 -14.42 11.92 -2.34
CA HIS A 333 -14.14 12.35 -0.97
C HIS A 333 -14.97 11.60 0.09
N ALA A 334 -14.59 11.77 1.36
CA ALA A 334 -15.14 11.02 2.49
C ALA A 334 -16.67 11.06 2.68
N LYS A 335 -17.30 12.19 2.32
CA LYS A 335 -18.75 12.40 2.45
C LYS A 335 -19.61 11.70 1.39
N MET A 336 -19.01 11.09 0.36
CA MET A 336 -19.74 10.40 -0.70
C MET A 336 -20.18 9.00 -0.25
N MET A 337 -21.38 8.58 -0.67
CA MET A 337 -21.87 7.21 -0.50
C MET A 337 -20.93 6.19 -1.17
N GLN A 338 -20.73 5.02 -0.54
CA GLN A 338 -19.73 4.03 -0.97
C GLN A 338 -19.97 3.51 -2.39
N GLU A 339 -21.22 3.32 -2.81
CA GLU A 339 -21.56 2.84 -4.15
C GLU A 339 -21.06 3.81 -5.23
N TYR A 340 -21.29 5.12 -5.03
CA TYR A 340 -20.80 6.17 -5.93
C TYR A 340 -19.28 6.25 -5.91
N ARG A 341 -18.64 6.10 -4.74
CA ARG A 341 -17.18 6.01 -4.61
C ARG A 341 -16.61 4.86 -5.45
N ASN A 342 -17.20 3.67 -5.33
CA ASN A 342 -16.78 2.46 -6.04
C ASN A 342 -16.96 2.63 -7.55
N ARG A 343 -18.10 3.20 -7.98
CA ARG A 343 -18.38 3.49 -9.39
C ARG A 343 -17.36 4.45 -9.99
N VAL A 344 -17.16 5.62 -9.37
CA VAL A 344 -16.20 6.62 -9.87
C VAL A 344 -14.77 6.06 -9.92
N PHE A 345 -14.39 5.25 -8.92
CA PHE A 345 -13.10 4.57 -8.94
C PHE A 345 -12.98 3.55 -10.09
N HIS A 346 -14.01 2.76 -10.35
CA HIS A 346 -14.05 1.81 -11.47
C HIS A 346 -13.98 2.53 -12.82
N ASP A 347 -14.79 3.56 -13.00
CA ASP A 347 -14.84 4.38 -14.21
C ASP A 347 -13.48 5.07 -14.48
N PHE A 348 -12.81 5.58 -13.43
CA PHE A 348 -11.46 6.13 -13.54
C PHE A 348 -10.41 5.05 -13.89
N ARG A 349 -10.43 3.89 -13.22
CA ARG A 349 -9.50 2.78 -13.49
C ARG A 349 -9.64 2.22 -14.90
N ASN A 350 -10.85 2.26 -15.48
CA ASN A 350 -11.13 1.86 -16.85
C ASN A 350 -10.73 2.93 -17.90
N GLY A 351 -10.14 4.06 -17.50
CA GLY A 351 -9.69 5.11 -18.41
C GLY A 351 -10.78 6.06 -18.91
N LEU A 352 -12.02 6.01 -18.37
CA LEU A 352 -13.11 6.89 -18.80
C LEU A 352 -12.87 8.37 -18.46
N CYS A 353 -11.87 8.66 -17.62
CA CYS A 353 -11.48 10.00 -17.24
C CYS A 353 -9.95 10.11 -17.06
N ARG A 354 -9.37 11.27 -17.40
CA ARG A 354 -7.92 11.51 -17.28
C ARG A 354 -7.48 12.01 -15.90
N ASN A 355 -8.36 12.61 -15.10
CA ASN A 355 -7.96 13.24 -13.84
C ASN A 355 -8.89 12.83 -12.68
N LEU A 356 -8.33 12.50 -11.53
CA LEU A 356 -9.07 12.17 -10.32
C LEU A 356 -8.71 13.14 -9.19
N VAL A 357 -9.68 13.95 -8.73
CA VAL A 357 -9.48 14.82 -7.56
C VAL A 357 -9.95 14.11 -6.30
N CYS A 358 -9.09 13.95 -5.28
CA CYS A 358 -9.48 13.20 -4.08
C CYS A 358 -8.86 13.68 -2.76
N THR A 359 -9.49 13.23 -1.67
CA THR A 359 -8.91 13.24 -0.32
C THR A 359 -8.16 11.92 -0.04
N ASP A 360 -7.30 11.92 0.98
CA ASP A 360 -6.49 10.78 1.46
C ASP A 360 -7.22 9.45 1.69
N LEU A 361 -8.55 9.47 1.84
CA LEU A 361 -9.36 8.30 2.15
C LEU A 361 -9.39 7.24 1.03
N PHE A 362 -8.93 7.57 -0.18
CA PHE A 362 -8.97 6.67 -1.34
C PHE A 362 -7.66 5.94 -1.61
N THR A 363 -6.56 6.37 -0.98
CA THR A 363 -5.23 6.11 -1.54
C THR A 363 -4.33 5.41 -0.55
N ARG A 364 -4.83 4.29 -0.02
CA ARG A 364 -4.08 3.18 0.57
C ARG A 364 -4.48 1.90 -0.19
N GLY A 365 -3.53 1.02 -0.48
CA GLY A 365 -3.74 -0.17 -1.31
C GLY A 365 -3.79 0.08 -2.82
N ILE A 366 -4.74 0.91 -3.28
CA ILE A 366 -5.12 1.12 -4.69
C ILE A 366 -3.94 1.32 -5.67
N ASP A 367 -3.90 0.48 -6.69
CA ASP A 367 -2.96 0.51 -7.83
C ASP A 367 -3.68 0.87 -9.15
N ILE A 368 -3.10 1.78 -9.94
CA ILE A 368 -3.61 2.21 -11.26
C ILE A 368 -2.41 2.49 -12.18
N GLN A 369 -2.05 1.52 -13.02
CA GLN A 369 -0.82 1.58 -13.84
C GLN A 369 -0.78 2.71 -14.89
N ALA A 370 -1.92 3.34 -15.20
CA ALA A 370 -2.01 4.46 -16.13
C ALA A 370 -1.79 5.83 -15.47
N VAL A 371 -1.70 5.89 -14.12
CA VAL A 371 -1.39 7.14 -13.39
C VAL A 371 0.12 7.36 -13.40
N ASN A 372 0.57 8.27 -14.27
CA ASN A 372 1.98 8.66 -14.37
C ASN A 372 2.29 10.00 -13.66
N VAL A 373 1.28 10.80 -13.34
CA VAL A 373 1.45 12.09 -12.63
C VAL A 373 0.58 12.17 -11.38
N VAL A 374 1.18 12.49 -10.24
CA VAL A 374 0.49 12.81 -8.98
C VAL A 374 0.72 14.29 -8.64
N ILE A 375 -0.34 15.00 -8.25
CA ILE A 375 -0.27 16.41 -7.88
C ILE A 375 -0.80 16.60 -6.46
N ASN A 376 0.06 17.00 -5.53
CA ASN A 376 -0.36 17.52 -4.23
C ASN A 376 -0.80 18.98 -4.41
N PHE A 377 -2.08 19.20 -4.70
CA PHE A 377 -2.66 20.56 -4.78
C PHE A 377 -2.70 21.21 -3.40
N ASP A 378 -2.96 20.42 -2.36
CA ASP A 378 -2.66 20.77 -0.97
C ASP A 378 -1.56 19.85 -0.45
N PHE A 379 -0.49 20.43 0.09
CA PHE A 379 0.60 19.65 0.64
C PHE A 379 0.16 18.92 1.93
N PRO A 380 0.55 17.65 2.15
CA PRO A 380 0.19 16.93 3.36
C PRO A 380 1.00 17.41 4.56
N LYS A 381 0.48 17.17 5.78
CA LYS A 381 1.09 17.60 7.04
C LYS A 381 2.12 16.62 7.62
N ASN A 382 2.21 15.41 7.10
CA ASN A 382 3.11 14.38 7.62
C ASN A 382 3.63 13.44 6.52
N ALA A 383 4.79 12.84 6.79
CA ALA A 383 5.51 11.95 5.88
C ALA A 383 4.69 10.71 5.48
N GLU A 384 3.97 10.10 6.45
CA GLU A 384 3.10 8.94 6.19
C GLU A 384 2.04 9.26 5.11
N THR A 385 1.38 10.42 5.17
CA THR A 385 0.38 10.78 4.15
C THR A 385 1.05 11.08 2.81
N TYR A 386 2.16 11.81 2.81
CA TYR A 386 2.92 12.10 1.58
C TYR A 386 3.30 10.82 0.82
N LEU A 387 3.95 9.88 1.51
CA LEU A 387 4.33 8.57 0.98
C LEU A 387 3.13 7.81 0.40
N HIS A 388 2.00 7.78 1.11
CA HIS A 388 0.78 7.12 0.63
C HIS A 388 0.19 7.77 -0.63
N ARG A 389 0.31 9.09 -0.78
CA ARG A 389 -0.17 9.86 -1.94
C ARG A 389 0.70 9.70 -3.18
N ILE A 390 2.01 9.91 -3.06
CA ILE A 390 2.89 9.89 -4.23
C ILE A 390 3.24 8.47 -4.66
N GLY A 391 3.26 7.50 -3.74
CA GLY A 391 3.28 6.07 -4.04
C GLY A 391 2.01 5.52 -4.70
N ARG A 392 1.30 6.35 -5.48
CA ARG A 392 0.26 5.95 -6.45
C ARG A 392 0.79 5.94 -7.88
N SER A 393 1.75 6.83 -8.22
CA SER A 393 2.57 6.71 -9.42
C SER A 393 3.80 5.83 -9.12
N GLY A 394 4.49 5.39 -10.18
CA GLY A 394 5.73 4.60 -10.06
C GLY A 394 5.59 3.23 -9.40
N ARG A 395 4.42 2.59 -9.56
CA ARG A 395 4.15 1.21 -9.10
C ARG A 395 4.64 0.18 -10.11
N PHE A 396 4.89 -1.04 -9.67
CA PHE A 396 5.56 -2.10 -10.45
C PHE A 396 6.90 -1.64 -11.07
N GLY A 397 7.54 -0.68 -10.39
CA GLY A 397 8.82 -0.10 -10.77
C GLY A 397 8.79 0.87 -11.94
N HIS A 398 7.62 1.24 -12.46
CA HIS A 398 7.53 2.26 -13.50
C HIS A 398 8.07 3.62 -13.02
N LEU A 399 8.43 4.48 -13.96
CA LEU A 399 8.76 5.86 -13.67
C LEU A 399 7.51 6.72 -13.55
N GLY A 400 7.54 7.73 -12.68
CA GLY A 400 6.40 8.62 -12.43
C GLY A 400 6.80 9.97 -11.87
N LEU A 401 5.88 10.93 -11.94
CA LEU A 401 6.10 12.32 -11.56
C LEU A 401 5.20 12.71 -10.38
N ALA A 402 5.77 13.34 -9.36
CA ALA A 402 5.05 13.92 -8.23
C ALA A 402 5.33 15.44 -8.15
N ILE A 403 4.27 16.26 -8.21
CA ILE A 403 4.39 17.73 -8.15
C ILE A 403 3.65 18.27 -6.93
N ASN A 404 4.33 19.12 -6.16
CA ASN A 404 3.87 19.64 -4.89
C ASN A 404 3.61 21.15 -4.97
N LEU A 405 2.38 21.59 -4.72
CA LEU A 405 2.04 23.01 -4.65
C LEU A 405 2.25 23.53 -3.22
N ILE A 406 3.35 24.25 -3.02
CA ILE A 406 3.85 24.68 -1.70
C ILE A 406 3.50 26.15 -1.44
N THR A 407 2.72 26.39 -0.40
CA THR A 407 2.47 27.74 0.13
C THR A 407 3.54 28.14 1.16
N SER A 408 3.49 29.38 1.64
CA SER A 408 4.38 29.84 2.73
C SER A 408 4.23 29.01 4.02
N GLU A 409 3.02 28.51 4.30
CA GLU A 409 2.72 27.69 5.49
C GLU A 409 3.27 26.25 5.36
N ASP A 410 3.38 25.74 4.13
CA ASP A 410 3.83 24.37 3.85
C ASP A 410 5.35 24.20 3.96
N ARG A 411 6.13 25.28 4.00
CA ARG A 411 7.61 25.25 4.00
C ARG A 411 8.22 24.39 5.10
N PHE A 412 7.69 24.45 6.32
CA PHE A 412 8.17 23.63 7.43
C PHE A 412 7.84 22.14 7.19
N ASN A 413 6.64 21.85 6.71
CA ASN A 413 6.21 20.47 6.41
C ASN A 413 7.03 19.88 5.27
N LEU A 414 7.35 20.67 4.23
CA LEU A 414 8.19 20.24 3.11
C LEU A 414 9.53 19.72 3.62
N LYS A 415 10.28 20.57 4.33
CA LYS A 415 11.60 20.20 4.87
C LYS A 415 11.52 19.02 5.83
N SER A 416 10.53 19.01 6.73
CA SER A 416 10.32 17.92 7.68
C SER A 416 9.97 16.58 7.01
N ILE A 417 9.31 16.60 5.85
CA ILE A 417 8.97 15.39 5.07
C ILE A 417 10.17 14.89 4.27
N GLU A 418 10.97 15.79 3.68
CA GLU A 418 12.25 15.44 3.06
C GLU A 418 13.18 14.74 4.04
N ASP A 419 13.35 15.31 5.24
CA ASP A 419 14.24 14.77 6.28
C ASP A 419 13.72 13.43 6.85
N GLN A 420 12.39 13.25 6.99
CA GLN A 420 11.78 12.02 7.50
C GLN A 420 11.79 10.85 6.50
N LEU A 421 11.73 11.15 5.19
CA LEU A 421 11.69 10.14 4.13
C LEU A 421 13.03 9.97 3.40
N VAL A 422 14.06 10.73 3.81
CA VAL A 422 15.40 10.76 3.19
C VAL A 422 15.28 10.94 1.66
N THR A 423 14.48 11.94 1.25
CA THR A 423 14.13 12.20 -0.14
C THR A 423 14.39 13.65 -0.53
N ASP A 424 14.83 13.86 -1.76
CA ASP A 424 15.06 15.17 -2.37
C ASP A 424 13.84 15.59 -3.19
N ILE A 425 13.18 16.69 -2.82
CA ILE A 425 12.06 17.27 -3.57
C ILE A 425 12.59 18.55 -4.23
N LYS A 426 12.97 18.45 -5.51
CA LYS A 426 13.65 19.54 -6.21
C LYS A 426 12.71 20.70 -6.55
N PRO A 427 13.19 21.95 -6.69
CA PRO A 427 12.38 23.01 -7.29
C PRO A 427 12.01 22.65 -8.73
N ILE A 428 10.78 22.95 -9.15
CA ILE A 428 10.29 22.61 -10.49
C ILE A 428 11.11 23.34 -11.59
N PRO A 429 11.69 22.64 -12.58
CA PRO A 429 12.43 23.26 -13.66
C PRO A 429 11.49 23.92 -14.68
N GLY A 430 12.04 24.78 -15.55
CA GLY A 430 11.27 25.45 -16.61
C GLY A 430 10.61 24.46 -17.60
N SER A 431 11.25 23.32 -17.82
CA SER A 431 10.79 22.16 -18.59
C SER A 431 11.16 20.88 -17.84
N ILE A 432 10.22 19.92 -17.77
CA ILE A 432 10.44 18.60 -17.18
C ILE A 432 10.65 17.60 -18.31
N ASP A 433 11.71 16.79 -18.23
CA ASP A 433 11.96 15.73 -19.21
C ASP A 433 10.85 14.66 -19.16
N LYS A 434 10.41 14.23 -20.33
CA LYS A 434 9.39 13.20 -20.53
C LYS A 434 9.89 11.81 -20.18
N SER A 435 11.20 11.53 -20.32
CA SER A 435 11.79 10.25 -19.93
C SER A 435 11.44 9.86 -18.48
N LEU A 436 11.34 10.84 -17.60
CA LEU A 436 11.09 10.68 -16.17
C LEU A 436 9.69 10.17 -15.81
N TYR A 437 8.73 10.17 -16.75
CA TYR A 437 7.33 9.80 -16.46
C TYR A 437 6.47 9.34 -17.67
N VAL A 438 7.03 9.25 -18.87
CA VAL A 438 6.29 8.87 -20.08
C VAL A 438 6.88 7.60 -20.69
N ALA A 439 6.10 6.51 -20.63
CA ALA A 439 6.45 5.17 -21.10
C ALA A 439 7.07 5.10 -22.50
N GLU A 440 6.54 5.87 -23.45
CA GLU A 440 6.98 5.90 -24.86
C GLU A 440 8.45 6.33 -25.03
N PHE A 441 8.97 7.11 -24.09
CA PHE A 441 10.36 7.60 -24.11
C PHE A 441 11.34 6.63 -23.44
N HIS A 442 10.86 5.54 -22.82
CA HIS A 442 11.70 4.51 -22.20
C HIS A 442 12.26 3.52 -23.23
N THR A 443 11.61 3.39 -24.39
CA THR A 443 11.92 2.35 -25.39
C THR A 443 13.10 2.72 -26.31
N ALA A 444 13.75 3.87 -26.08
CA ALA A 444 14.73 4.45 -27.01
C ALA A 444 16.20 4.10 -26.74
N ASN A 445 16.57 3.58 -25.57
CA ASN A 445 17.96 3.23 -25.22
C ASN A 445 18.06 1.88 -24.47
N PRO A 446 18.50 0.80 -25.13
CA PRO A 446 18.75 -0.50 -24.47
C PRO A 446 19.91 -0.52 -23.47
N ASN A 447 20.75 0.52 -23.42
CA ASN A 447 22.04 0.52 -22.72
C ASN A 447 22.16 1.55 -21.58
N CYS A 448 21.06 2.21 -21.16
CA CYS A 448 21.11 3.11 -20.01
C CYS A 448 20.85 2.35 -18.70
N GLU A 449 21.93 1.88 -18.07
CA GLU A 449 21.90 1.52 -16.65
C GLU A 449 21.68 2.80 -15.83
N VAL A 450 20.56 2.88 -15.09
CA VAL A 450 20.06 4.14 -14.49
C VAL A 450 20.72 4.46 -13.13
N ASP A 451 21.73 3.68 -12.71
CA ASP A 451 22.26 3.71 -11.33
C ASP A 451 23.61 4.47 -11.16
N GLU A 452 24.20 5.08 -12.19
CA GLU A 452 25.50 5.80 -12.08
C GLU A 452 25.44 7.33 -11.93
N GLU A 453 24.47 8.04 -12.56
CA GLU A 453 24.46 9.53 -12.57
C GLU A 453 24.23 10.19 -11.19
N LEU A 454 23.87 9.42 -10.14
CA LEU A 454 23.64 9.94 -8.79
C LEU A 454 24.91 10.07 -7.92
N LYS A 455 26.11 9.77 -8.45
CA LYS A 455 27.37 9.87 -7.69
C LYS A 455 28.32 11.00 -8.10
N GLU A 456 28.28 11.48 -9.34
CA GLU A 456 29.35 12.36 -9.85
C GLU A 456 29.20 13.86 -9.52
N THR A 457 28.01 14.35 -9.17
CA THR A 457 27.82 15.78 -8.81
C THR A 457 28.29 16.15 -7.39
N GLY A 458 29.16 15.34 -6.78
CA GLY A 458 29.62 15.50 -5.39
C GLY A 458 31.02 16.08 -5.20
N HIS A 459 31.88 16.08 -6.23
CA HIS A 459 33.30 16.44 -6.09
C HIS A 459 33.83 17.28 -7.27
N GLN A 460 33.61 18.60 -7.22
CA GLN A 460 34.56 19.61 -7.73
C GLN A 460 34.17 21.02 -7.25
N GLN A 461 34.65 21.42 -6.07
CA GLN A 461 34.92 22.82 -5.74
C GLN A 461 35.88 22.91 -4.54
N GLY A 462 37.16 23.09 -4.87
CA GLY A 462 38.28 23.30 -3.96
C GLY A 462 39.54 23.48 -4.81
N GLU A 463 40.36 24.49 -4.50
CA GLU A 463 41.51 24.98 -5.30
C GLU A 463 41.06 25.65 -6.62
N LEU A 464 40.94 26.97 -6.72
CA LEU A 464 41.91 28.04 -6.39
C LEU A 464 41.23 29.39 -6.08
#